data_AF-A0A1I2RGH5-F1
#
_entry.id   AF-A0A1I2RGH5-F1
#
_cell.length_a   1.000
_cell.length_b   1.000
_cell.length_c   1.000
_cell.angle_alpha   90.00
_cell.angle_beta   90.00
_cell.angle_gamma   90.00
#
_symmetry.space_group_name_H-M   'P 1'
#
loop_
_entity.id
_entity.type
_entity.pdbx_description
1 polymer ?
#
loop_
_entity_poly.entity_id
_entity_poly.type
_entity_poly.pdbx_seq_one_letter_code
_entity_poly.pdbx_strand_id
1 'polypeptide(L)'
;MQLTKMKKVLLALGICATAAFTVVGASNATKANESDKIEKGVYIGNINVGKMNSKEATKQVKNYLDEFKTTKFTLVGPKGQVEATAEEMGITTDIDATIAEAKAVGKSGSLIKRFKENQDLKKGKVKINLRLEVNKQKTAKFLYSHKDELNIEAKDMTVSRNGNKFQVVDGKKGKEVCYEKSVYKINEFLEEKWTSSNTEIKLVSKVVKPRGSKKELSSIKDLLGSYSTNFSSSSAGRAKNVRNGAAKINGTVLYPGDEFSVYKTVSPFTEENGYELAGSYSNGTVVESFGGGICQVSTTLYNAAIKSELDITMRYNHSMIINYVKPSQDAAIAGTFKDMRFKNNKKTPIYIEGICSGGVITFNIYGKETRPKNREVSFESEVVSETQAPTEYKANPGAALGTYASTQSSHTGYVAQLWKIVKVDGKQVSKKIFNKSTYKASPKIISVGVAGASPQQLAKINSALATKNDAQVKAAVSAVQAEISNAATQQQQAEAATEAAKQQAEAQKKADEEAQKKAAEEAAQKQAAEEAEKQRQQQQQQQQQQQQQQQQPAEQQPAQ
;
A
#
# COMPACT_ATOMS: atom_id res chain seq x y z
N MET A 1 -17.03 10.13 -19.78
CA MET A 1 -17.23 9.97 -21.25
C MET A 1 -17.56 8.52 -21.65
N GLN A 2 -16.87 7.52 -21.10
CA GLN A 2 -17.07 6.08 -21.39
C GLN A 2 -18.48 5.56 -20.98
N LEU A 3 -18.94 5.82 -19.75
CA LEU A 3 -20.32 5.48 -19.31
C LEU A 3 -21.41 6.10 -20.21
N THR A 4 -21.16 7.29 -20.76
CA THR A 4 -22.10 8.02 -21.61
C THR A 4 -22.25 7.36 -22.98
N LYS A 5 -21.17 6.78 -23.53
CA LYS A 5 -21.20 6.02 -24.78
C LYS A 5 -22.04 4.74 -24.64
N MET A 6 -21.81 3.98 -23.57
CA MET A 6 -22.57 2.75 -23.31
C MET A 6 -24.08 3.02 -23.14
N LYS A 7 -24.44 4.08 -22.41
CA LYS A 7 -25.85 4.49 -22.29
C LYS A 7 -26.51 4.80 -23.63
N LYS A 8 -25.80 5.45 -24.56
CA LYS A 8 -26.31 5.73 -25.92
C LYS A 8 -26.51 4.45 -26.75
N VAL A 9 -25.56 3.51 -26.68
CA VAL A 9 -25.68 2.21 -27.37
C VAL A 9 -26.86 1.41 -26.82
N LEU A 10 -27.02 1.35 -25.49
CA LEU A 10 -28.15 0.66 -24.86
C LEU A 10 -29.50 1.31 -25.19
N LEU A 11 -29.55 2.65 -25.30
CA LEU A 11 -30.76 3.37 -25.71
C LEU A 11 -31.14 3.07 -27.17
N ALA A 12 -30.16 3.07 -28.09
CA ALA A 12 -30.37 2.70 -29.49
C ALA A 12 -30.90 1.26 -29.62
N LEU A 13 -30.33 0.33 -28.86
CA LEU A 13 -30.77 -1.06 -28.82
C LEU A 13 -32.09 -1.26 -28.05
N GLY A 14 -32.47 -0.30 -27.19
CA GLY A 14 -33.72 -0.30 -26.42
C GLY A 14 -34.96 0.11 -27.21
N ILE A 15 -34.79 0.80 -28.35
CA ILE A 15 -35.90 1.22 -29.23
C ILE A 15 -36.49 0.01 -30.01
N CYS A 16 -35.84 -1.16 -30.00
CA CYS A 16 -36.31 -2.38 -30.67
C CYS A 16 -36.81 -3.48 -29.71
N ALA A 17 -37.08 -3.18 -28.43
CA ALA A 17 -37.50 -4.20 -27.44
C ALA A 17 -39.00 -4.57 -27.49
N THR A 18 -39.73 -4.14 -28.52
CA THR A 18 -41.12 -4.56 -28.77
C THR A 18 -41.31 -4.88 -30.25
N ALA A 19 -40.64 -5.92 -30.73
CA ALA A 19 -41.24 -6.79 -31.73
C ALA A 19 -41.70 -8.05 -31.00
N ALA A 20 -42.67 -7.88 -30.09
CA ALA A 20 -43.61 -8.96 -29.87
C ALA A 20 -44.21 -9.20 -31.26
N PHE A 21 -43.86 -10.31 -31.91
CA PHE A 21 -44.64 -10.80 -33.03
C PHE A 21 -46.03 -11.07 -32.46
N THR A 22 -46.91 -10.07 -32.57
CA THR A 22 -48.34 -10.26 -32.37
C THR A 22 -48.80 -11.15 -33.51
N VAL A 23 -48.67 -12.46 -33.34
CA VAL A 23 -49.66 -13.36 -33.91
C VAL A 23 -50.93 -13.02 -33.13
N VAL A 24 -51.85 -12.30 -33.78
CA VAL A 24 -53.24 -12.21 -33.32
C VAL A 24 -53.80 -13.63 -33.41
N GLY A 25 -53.52 -14.42 -32.38
CA GLY A 25 -54.07 -15.75 -32.16
C GLY A 25 -55.13 -15.61 -31.08
N ALA A 26 -56.39 -15.66 -31.49
CA ALA A 26 -57.54 -15.66 -30.61
C ALA A 26 -57.32 -16.65 -29.44
N SER A 27 -57.35 -16.13 -28.22
CA SER A 27 -57.24 -16.90 -27.00
C SER A 27 -58.53 -17.71 -26.80
N ASN A 28 -58.49 -19.00 -27.12
CA ASN A 28 -59.45 -19.96 -26.57
C ASN A 28 -58.67 -21.01 -25.80
N ALA A 29 -58.84 -21.00 -24.48
CA ALA A 29 -58.37 -22.05 -23.59
C ALA A 29 -59.16 -23.33 -23.87
N THR A 30 -58.66 -24.18 -24.78
CA THR A 30 -59.21 -25.52 -25.00
C THR A 30 -58.39 -26.55 -24.23
N LYS A 31 -59.12 -27.37 -23.45
CA LYS A 31 -58.63 -28.60 -22.80
C LYS A 31 -57.78 -29.43 -23.77
N ALA A 32 -56.68 -29.98 -23.27
CA ALA A 32 -55.76 -30.82 -24.02
C ALA A 32 -56.51 -32.02 -24.63
N ASN A 33 -56.68 -31.98 -25.95
CA ASN A 33 -57.25 -33.05 -26.75
C ASN A 33 -56.11 -33.91 -27.31
N GLU A 34 -56.28 -35.23 -27.37
CA GLU A 34 -55.29 -36.17 -27.93
C GLU A 34 -55.00 -35.96 -29.44
N SER A 35 -55.69 -35.03 -30.10
CA SER A 35 -55.45 -34.60 -31.49
C SER A 35 -54.37 -33.52 -31.66
N ASP A 36 -53.69 -33.09 -30.58
CA ASP A 36 -52.71 -32.00 -30.57
C ASP A 36 -51.24 -32.44 -30.85
N LYS A 37 -51.05 -33.53 -31.60
CA LYS A 37 -49.71 -34.09 -31.88
C LYS A 37 -49.08 -33.51 -33.15
N ILE A 38 -47.78 -33.24 -33.09
CA ILE A 38 -46.95 -32.84 -34.24
C ILE A 38 -46.81 -34.04 -35.19
N GLU A 39 -46.83 -33.78 -36.51
CA GLU A 39 -46.72 -34.85 -37.50
C GLU A 39 -45.42 -35.65 -37.40
N LYS A 40 -45.51 -36.95 -37.69
CA LYS A 40 -44.33 -37.83 -37.67
C LYS A 40 -43.31 -37.35 -38.71
N GLY A 41 -42.05 -37.18 -38.31
CA GLY A 41 -40.98 -36.76 -39.21
C GLY A 41 -40.69 -35.26 -39.22
N VAL A 42 -41.31 -34.48 -38.30
CA VAL A 42 -40.96 -33.07 -38.06
C VAL A 42 -39.81 -32.95 -37.06
N TYR A 43 -38.83 -32.12 -37.41
CA TYR A 43 -37.69 -31.76 -36.58
C TYR A 43 -37.63 -30.24 -36.41
N ILE A 44 -37.24 -29.79 -35.22
CA ILE A 44 -36.83 -28.39 -34.96
C ILE A 44 -35.31 -28.39 -34.84
N GLY A 45 -34.61 -27.83 -35.82
CA GLY A 45 -33.16 -28.01 -35.95
C GLY A 45 -32.79 -29.50 -36.04
N ASN A 46 -32.10 -30.01 -35.02
CA ASN A 46 -31.74 -31.43 -34.88
C ASN A 46 -32.64 -32.20 -33.88
N ILE A 47 -33.63 -31.53 -33.28
CA ILE A 47 -34.51 -32.09 -32.25
C ILE A 47 -35.70 -32.77 -32.94
N ASN A 48 -35.91 -34.05 -32.70
CA ASN A 48 -37.08 -34.76 -33.21
C ASN A 48 -38.29 -34.45 -32.34
N VAL A 49 -39.28 -33.76 -32.90
CA VAL A 49 -40.53 -33.41 -32.21
C VAL A 49 -41.75 -34.15 -32.78
N GLY A 50 -41.53 -35.06 -33.73
CA GLY A 50 -42.61 -35.83 -34.33
C GLY A 50 -43.36 -36.69 -33.31
N LYS A 51 -44.69 -36.70 -33.40
CA LYS A 51 -45.63 -37.35 -32.47
C LYS A 51 -45.71 -36.74 -31.06
N MET A 52 -44.88 -35.74 -30.74
CA MET A 52 -44.97 -35.05 -29.45
C MET A 52 -46.17 -34.09 -29.43
N ASN A 53 -46.75 -33.92 -28.24
CA ASN A 53 -47.66 -32.81 -27.99
C ASN A 53 -46.89 -31.50 -27.70
N SER A 54 -47.60 -30.37 -27.66
CA SER A 54 -47.00 -29.04 -27.45
C SER A 54 -46.12 -28.95 -26.17
N LYS A 55 -46.51 -29.60 -25.07
CA LYS A 55 -45.76 -29.57 -23.80
C LYS A 55 -44.46 -30.39 -23.89
N GLU A 56 -44.53 -31.57 -24.51
CA GLU A 56 -43.37 -32.44 -24.73
C GLU A 56 -42.35 -31.79 -25.66
N ALA A 57 -42.81 -31.21 -26.77
CA ALA A 57 -41.96 -30.46 -27.70
C ALA A 57 -41.31 -29.25 -27.02
N THR A 58 -42.06 -28.50 -26.21
CA THR A 58 -41.52 -27.38 -25.40
C THR A 58 -40.41 -27.84 -24.47
N LYS A 59 -40.60 -28.95 -23.76
CA LYS A 59 -39.60 -29.51 -22.86
C LYS A 59 -38.33 -29.93 -23.60
N GLN A 60 -38.48 -30.59 -24.75
CA GLN A 60 -37.34 -30.98 -25.59
C GLN A 60 -36.54 -29.79 -26.13
N VAL A 61 -37.23 -28.76 -26.62
CA VAL A 61 -36.56 -27.53 -27.09
C VAL A 61 -35.85 -26.81 -25.94
N LYS A 62 -36.45 -26.74 -24.74
CA LYS A 62 -35.80 -26.16 -23.55
C LYS A 62 -34.53 -26.91 -23.15
N ASN A 63 -34.57 -28.24 -23.10
CA ASN A 63 -33.39 -29.05 -22.78
C ASN A 63 -32.24 -28.79 -23.77
N TYR A 64 -32.55 -28.70 -25.08
CA TYR A 64 -31.56 -28.34 -26.08
C TYR A 64 -30.98 -26.94 -25.87
N LEU A 65 -31.82 -25.95 -25.53
CA LEU A 65 -31.34 -24.60 -25.22
C LEU A 65 -30.48 -24.57 -23.95
N ASP A 66 -30.78 -25.40 -22.96
CA ASP A 66 -29.97 -25.52 -21.74
C ASP A 66 -28.57 -26.09 -22.04
N GLU A 67 -28.45 -27.07 -22.93
CA GLU A 67 -27.14 -27.54 -23.43
C GLU A 67 -26.46 -26.44 -24.27
N PHE A 68 -27.24 -25.78 -25.13
CA PHE A 68 -26.74 -24.74 -26.04
C PHE A 68 -26.14 -23.54 -25.30
N LYS A 69 -26.61 -23.21 -24.09
CA LYS A 69 -26.05 -22.14 -23.25
C LYS A 69 -24.52 -22.17 -23.13
N THR A 70 -23.94 -23.36 -23.10
CA THR A 70 -22.49 -23.58 -22.95
C THR A 70 -21.71 -23.46 -24.27
N THR A 71 -22.41 -23.37 -25.41
CA THR A 71 -21.80 -23.25 -26.74
C THR A 71 -21.02 -21.95 -26.84
N LYS A 72 -19.77 -22.06 -27.28
CA LYS A 72 -18.85 -20.92 -27.40
C LYS A 72 -18.79 -20.38 -28.82
N PHE A 73 -18.71 -19.05 -28.91
CA PHE A 73 -18.51 -18.29 -30.13
C PHE A 73 -17.23 -17.47 -30.01
N THR A 74 -16.42 -17.48 -31.06
CA THR A 74 -15.20 -16.67 -31.14
C THR A 74 -15.53 -15.34 -31.80
N LEU A 75 -15.51 -14.26 -31.02
CA LEU A 75 -15.80 -12.91 -31.49
C LEU A 75 -14.49 -12.20 -31.82
N VAL A 76 -14.25 -11.95 -33.10
CA VAL A 76 -12.97 -11.42 -33.61
C VAL A 76 -13.06 -9.91 -33.82
N GLY A 77 -12.28 -9.16 -33.06
CA GLY A 77 -12.12 -7.71 -33.17
C GLY A 77 -10.82 -7.28 -33.87
N PRO A 78 -10.58 -5.97 -34.00
CA PRO A 78 -9.36 -5.44 -34.61
C PRO A 78 -8.03 -5.83 -33.95
N LYS A 79 -8.00 -5.96 -32.62
CA LYS A 79 -6.77 -6.28 -31.85
C LYS A 79 -6.58 -7.78 -31.65
N GLY A 80 -7.66 -8.49 -31.40
CA GLY A 80 -7.66 -9.90 -31.05
C GLY A 80 -9.09 -10.44 -31.00
N GLN A 81 -9.31 -11.51 -30.25
CA GLN A 81 -10.58 -12.20 -30.16
C GLN A 81 -10.94 -12.52 -28.70
N VAL A 82 -12.23 -12.72 -28.44
CA VAL A 82 -12.73 -13.23 -27.16
C VAL A 82 -13.72 -14.35 -27.40
N GLU A 83 -13.78 -15.30 -26.47
CA GLU A 83 -14.81 -16.34 -26.46
C GLU A 83 -16.04 -15.82 -25.70
N ALA A 84 -17.22 -16.03 -26.26
CA ALA A 84 -18.50 -15.72 -25.61
C ALA A 84 -19.40 -16.94 -25.67
N THR A 85 -19.99 -17.32 -24.53
CA THR A 85 -20.99 -18.38 -24.52
C THR A 85 -22.34 -17.87 -25.02
N ALA A 86 -23.19 -18.77 -25.50
CA ALA A 86 -24.57 -18.46 -25.85
C ALA A 86 -25.32 -17.85 -24.65
N GLU A 87 -25.04 -18.32 -23.43
CA GLU A 87 -25.60 -17.73 -22.22
C GLU A 87 -25.13 -16.29 -22.00
N GLU A 88 -23.84 -16.00 -22.13
CA GLU A 88 -23.28 -14.65 -21.96
C GLU A 88 -23.85 -13.66 -22.97
N MET A 89 -24.07 -14.09 -24.21
CA MET A 89 -24.76 -13.28 -25.23
C MET A 89 -26.28 -13.26 -25.07
N GLY A 90 -26.84 -14.13 -24.22
CA GLY A 90 -28.28 -14.25 -24.00
C GLY A 90 -29.01 -14.73 -25.24
N ILE A 91 -28.45 -15.71 -25.94
CA ILE A 91 -29.10 -16.30 -27.11
C ILE A 91 -30.35 -17.04 -26.68
N THR A 92 -31.46 -16.76 -27.35
CA THR A 92 -32.76 -17.37 -27.10
C THR A 92 -33.50 -17.62 -28.41
N THR A 93 -34.67 -18.23 -28.33
CA THR A 93 -35.59 -18.38 -29.46
C THR A 93 -37.02 -18.32 -28.94
N ASP A 94 -37.96 -17.95 -29.80
CA ASP A 94 -39.39 -18.03 -29.50
C ASP A 94 -39.86 -19.48 -29.64
N ILE A 95 -39.89 -20.18 -28.49
CA ILE A 95 -40.25 -21.60 -28.43
C ILE A 95 -41.71 -21.81 -28.86
N ASP A 96 -42.62 -20.92 -28.45
CA ASP A 96 -44.05 -21.06 -28.72
C ASP A 96 -44.35 -20.87 -30.20
N ALA A 97 -43.75 -19.84 -30.84
CA ALA A 97 -43.87 -19.64 -32.28
C ALA A 97 -43.27 -20.81 -33.07
N THR A 98 -42.11 -21.33 -32.63
CA THR A 98 -41.45 -22.46 -33.29
C THR A 98 -42.29 -23.74 -33.21
N ILE A 99 -42.94 -23.99 -32.07
CA ILE A 99 -43.83 -25.16 -31.91
C ILE A 99 -45.13 -24.97 -32.69
N ALA A 100 -45.68 -23.76 -32.74
CA ALA A 100 -46.84 -23.46 -33.58
C ALA A 100 -46.53 -23.74 -35.07
N GLU A 101 -45.35 -23.33 -35.55
CA GLU A 101 -44.87 -23.65 -36.91
C GLU A 101 -44.75 -25.17 -37.11
N ALA A 102 -44.21 -25.90 -36.13
CA ALA A 102 -44.10 -27.36 -36.16
C ALA A 102 -45.44 -28.08 -36.26
N LYS A 103 -46.45 -27.60 -35.54
CA LYS A 103 -47.81 -28.14 -35.60
C LYS A 103 -48.51 -27.83 -36.92
N ALA A 104 -48.14 -26.73 -37.56
CA ALA A 104 -48.78 -26.25 -38.77
C ALA A 104 -48.31 -27.00 -40.04
N VAL A 105 -47.20 -27.74 -39.96
CA VAL A 105 -46.65 -28.56 -41.06
C VAL A 105 -47.68 -29.59 -41.54
N GLY A 106 -47.94 -29.61 -42.85
CA GLY A 106 -48.89 -30.53 -43.49
C GLY A 106 -50.37 -30.17 -43.27
N LYS A 107 -50.67 -29.23 -42.36
CA LYS A 107 -52.03 -28.85 -41.93
C LYS A 107 -52.45 -27.44 -42.36
N SER A 108 -51.52 -26.57 -42.76
CA SER A 108 -51.77 -25.15 -43.01
C SER A 108 -51.15 -24.61 -44.31
N GLY A 109 -51.74 -23.54 -44.86
CA GLY A 109 -51.28 -22.87 -46.09
C GLY A 109 -51.96 -23.36 -47.36
N SER A 110 -51.37 -23.06 -48.53
CA SER A 110 -51.93 -23.44 -49.83
C SER A 110 -52.00 -24.97 -49.99
N LEU A 111 -52.92 -25.48 -50.82
CA LEU A 111 -53.09 -26.91 -51.07
C LEU A 111 -51.79 -27.56 -51.59
N ILE A 112 -51.05 -26.83 -52.44
CA ILE A 112 -49.75 -27.24 -52.98
C ILE A 112 -48.70 -27.35 -51.86
N LYS A 113 -48.66 -26.39 -50.93
CA LYS A 113 -47.76 -26.41 -49.77
C LYS A 113 -48.04 -27.62 -48.87
N ARG A 114 -49.32 -27.85 -48.53
CA ARG A 114 -49.73 -29.01 -47.74
C ARG A 114 -49.37 -30.34 -48.40
N PHE A 115 -49.59 -30.47 -49.71
CA PHE A 115 -49.22 -31.67 -50.46
C PHE A 115 -47.70 -31.91 -50.46
N LYS A 116 -46.90 -30.87 -50.71
CA LYS A 116 -45.43 -30.95 -50.67
C LYS A 116 -44.94 -31.35 -49.27
N GLU A 117 -45.40 -30.66 -48.23
CA GLU A 117 -45.04 -30.97 -46.84
C GLU A 117 -45.43 -32.40 -46.46
N ASN A 118 -46.62 -32.88 -46.84
CA ASN A 118 -47.04 -34.26 -46.60
C ASN A 118 -46.19 -35.30 -47.36
N GLN A 119 -45.71 -34.97 -48.56
CA GLN A 119 -44.76 -35.84 -49.30
C GLN A 119 -43.36 -35.82 -48.67
N ASP A 120 -42.91 -34.68 -48.15
CA ASP A 120 -41.63 -34.55 -47.45
C ASP A 120 -41.65 -35.22 -46.06
N LEU A 121 -42.80 -35.21 -45.37
CA LEU A 121 -43.03 -35.98 -44.15
C LEU A 121 -42.91 -37.49 -44.39
N LYS A 122 -43.40 -38.00 -45.53
CA LYS A 122 -43.23 -39.42 -45.93
C LYS A 122 -41.76 -39.79 -46.23
N LYS A 123 -40.97 -38.84 -46.74
CA LYS A 123 -39.52 -38.97 -46.91
C LYS A 123 -38.74 -38.81 -45.59
N GLY A 124 -39.44 -38.41 -44.53
CA GLY A 124 -39.02 -38.62 -43.15
C GLY A 124 -38.28 -37.47 -42.48
N LYS A 125 -38.13 -36.27 -43.07
CA LYS A 125 -37.40 -35.16 -42.43
C LYS A 125 -37.86 -33.77 -42.91
N VAL A 126 -38.99 -33.26 -42.39
CA VAL A 126 -39.29 -31.83 -42.48
C VAL A 126 -38.55 -31.11 -41.34
N LYS A 127 -37.67 -30.17 -41.67
CA LYS A 127 -36.88 -29.40 -40.69
C LYS A 127 -37.39 -27.96 -40.58
N ILE A 128 -37.63 -27.53 -39.36
CA ILE A 128 -37.96 -26.15 -39.00
C ILE A 128 -36.72 -25.52 -38.37
N ASN A 129 -36.39 -24.31 -38.80
CA ASN A 129 -35.22 -23.59 -38.30
C ASN A 129 -35.49 -23.05 -36.90
N LEU A 130 -34.55 -23.28 -36.00
CA LEU A 130 -34.53 -22.63 -34.69
C LEU A 130 -34.06 -21.19 -34.88
N ARG A 131 -34.96 -20.22 -34.76
CA ARG A 131 -34.63 -18.79 -34.96
C ARG A 131 -33.95 -18.26 -33.70
N LEU A 132 -32.62 -18.40 -33.66
CA LEU A 132 -31.79 -17.94 -32.55
C LEU A 132 -31.56 -16.43 -32.65
N GLU A 133 -31.83 -15.70 -31.58
CA GLU A 133 -31.54 -14.27 -31.48
C GLU A 133 -30.78 -13.98 -30.17
N VAL A 134 -29.81 -13.07 -30.24
CA VAL A 134 -29.10 -12.60 -29.04
C VAL A 134 -29.91 -11.58 -28.26
N ASN A 135 -29.66 -11.50 -26.95
CA ASN A 135 -30.09 -10.34 -26.17
C ASN A 135 -29.19 -9.15 -26.50
N LYS A 136 -29.68 -8.27 -27.38
CA LYS A 136 -28.93 -7.12 -27.91
C LYS A 136 -28.19 -6.31 -26.85
N GLN A 137 -28.85 -6.01 -25.72
CA GLN A 137 -28.24 -5.25 -24.63
C GLN A 137 -27.18 -6.04 -23.88
N LYS A 138 -27.43 -7.32 -23.59
CA LYS A 138 -26.48 -8.21 -22.91
C LYS A 138 -25.23 -8.40 -23.76
N THR A 139 -25.40 -8.72 -25.04
CA THR A 139 -24.28 -8.86 -26.00
C THR A 139 -23.50 -7.57 -26.16
N ALA A 140 -24.16 -6.41 -26.27
CA ALA A 140 -23.45 -5.13 -26.36
C ALA A 140 -22.63 -4.82 -25.10
N LYS A 141 -23.15 -5.15 -23.90
CA LYS A 141 -22.41 -5.03 -22.64
C LYS A 141 -21.21 -5.97 -22.60
N PHE A 142 -21.39 -7.22 -23.03
CA PHE A 142 -20.32 -8.20 -23.12
C PHE A 142 -19.20 -7.73 -24.06
N LEU A 143 -19.54 -7.27 -25.27
CA LEU A 143 -18.53 -6.76 -26.22
C LEU A 143 -17.78 -5.55 -25.66
N TYR A 144 -18.45 -4.70 -24.89
CA TYR A 144 -17.83 -3.52 -24.30
C TYR A 144 -16.97 -3.81 -23.08
N SER A 145 -17.34 -4.79 -22.24
CA SER A 145 -16.47 -5.22 -21.13
C SER A 145 -15.15 -5.77 -21.64
N HIS A 146 -15.15 -6.32 -22.86
CA HIS A 146 -13.97 -6.84 -23.55
C HIS A 146 -13.34 -5.86 -24.55
N LYS A 147 -13.51 -4.55 -24.34
CA LYS A 147 -13.00 -3.53 -25.26
C LYS A 147 -11.48 -3.54 -25.39
N ASP A 148 -10.76 -3.93 -24.35
CA ASP A 148 -9.30 -3.83 -24.31
C ASP A 148 -8.64 -5.02 -25.02
N GLU A 149 -9.34 -6.15 -25.12
CA GLU A 149 -8.98 -7.32 -25.94
C GLU A 149 -9.35 -7.11 -27.40
N LEU A 150 -10.48 -6.46 -27.67
CA LEU A 150 -11.04 -6.33 -29.02
C LEU A 150 -10.51 -5.10 -29.78
N ASN A 151 -10.30 -3.96 -29.14
CA ASN A 151 -10.01 -2.69 -29.80
C ASN A 151 -8.51 -2.37 -29.86
N ILE A 152 -8.12 -1.64 -30.92
CA ILE A 152 -6.82 -0.97 -30.99
C ILE A 152 -7.04 0.49 -30.61
N GLU A 153 -6.48 0.93 -29.47
CA GLU A 153 -6.60 2.32 -29.04
C GLU A 153 -5.85 3.27 -29.99
N ALA A 154 -6.45 4.43 -30.26
CA ALA A 154 -5.76 5.50 -30.96
C ALA A 154 -4.72 6.14 -30.02
N LYS A 155 -3.55 6.49 -30.56
CA LYS A 155 -2.53 7.24 -29.84
C LYS A 155 -2.57 8.68 -30.29
N ASP A 156 -2.94 9.59 -29.40
CA ASP A 156 -3.06 11.01 -29.70
C ASP A 156 -1.75 11.60 -30.23
N MET A 157 -1.86 12.69 -30.99
CA MET A 157 -0.68 13.47 -31.36
C MET A 157 -0.05 14.06 -30.09
N THR A 158 1.27 14.21 -30.08
CA THR A 158 2.00 14.81 -28.95
C THR A 158 3.08 15.76 -29.46
N VAL A 159 3.83 16.39 -28.55
CA VAL A 159 5.03 17.14 -28.90
C VAL A 159 6.22 16.56 -28.13
N SER A 160 7.37 16.51 -28.79
CA SER A 160 8.66 16.37 -28.14
C SER A 160 9.34 17.74 -28.08
N ARG A 161 10.26 17.92 -27.14
CA ARG A 161 11.07 19.13 -27.06
C ARG A 161 12.54 18.81 -27.22
N ASN A 162 13.21 19.54 -28.11
CA ASN A 162 14.66 19.49 -28.28
C ASN A 162 15.22 20.92 -28.16
N GLY A 163 15.95 21.18 -27.07
CA GLY A 163 16.35 22.54 -26.69
C GLY A 163 15.13 23.46 -26.56
N ASN A 164 15.11 24.54 -27.34
CA ASN A 164 14.01 25.52 -27.31
C ASN A 164 12.91 25.26 -28.36
N LYS A 165 12.94 24.13 -29.08
CA LYS A 165 11.99 23.83 -30.15
C LYS A 165 11.05 22.69 -29.76
N PHE A 166 9.76 22.89 -29.99
CA PHE A 166 8.74 21.84 -29.95
C PHE A 166 8.59 21.21 -31.33
N GLN A 167 8.64 19.88 -31.39
CA GLN A 167 8.40 19.12 -32.60
C GLN A 167 7.13 18.29 -32.42
N VAL A 168 6.18 18.47 -33.34
CA VAL A 168 4.94 17.67 -33.34
C VAL A 168 5.28 16.23 -33.71
N VAL A 169 4.82 15.31 -32.88
CA VAL A 169 4.88 13.87 -33.11
C VAL A 169 3.50 13.40 -33.53
N ASP A 170 3.41 12.82 -34.73
CA ASP A 170 2.16 12.36 -35.30
C ASP A 170 1.56 11.20 -34.47
N GLY A 171 0.24 11.21 -34.34
CA GLY A 171 -0.52 10.20 -33.63
C GLY A 171 -0.72 8.93 -34.47
N LYS A 172 -1.20 7.86 -33.83
CA LYS A 172 -1.55 6.59 -34.50
C LYS A 172 -3.07 6.39 -34.48
N LYS A 173 -3.64 6.05 -35.64
CA LYS A 173 -5.06 5.71 -35.75
C LYS A 173 -5.34 4.43 -34.96
N GLY A 174 -6.46 4.41 -34.26
CA GLY A 174 -7.03 3.22 -33.61
C GLY A 174 -8.11 2.57 -34.46
N LYS A 175 -8.63 1.44 -33.97
CA LYS A 175 -9.81 0.75 -34.50
C LYS A 175 -10.69 0.27 -33.34
N GLU A 176 -11.95 0.69 -33.34
CA GLU A 176 -12.93 0.40 -32.27
C GLU A 176 -14.09 -0.42 -32.85
N VAL A 177 -14.51 -1.46 -32.13
CA VAL A 177 -15.71 -2.25 -32.43
C VAL A 177 -16.95 -1.35 -32.39
N CYS A 178 -17.80 -1.48 -33.40
CA CYS A 178 -19.11 -0.85 -33.48
C CYS A 178 -20.14 -1.76 -32.80
N TYR A 179 -20.22 -1.70 -31.47
CA TYR A 179 -21.01 -2.64 -30.64
C TYR A 179 -22.42 -2.92 -31.17
N GLU A 180 -23.17 -1.86 -31.52
CA GLU A 180 -24.51 -1.99 -32.10
C GLU A 180 -24.52 -2.76 -33.43
N LYS A 181 -23.70 -2.36 -34.40
CA LYS A 181 -23.59 -3.04 -35.70
C LYS A 181 -23.10 -4.48 -35.57
N SER A 182 -22.20 -4.73 -34.61
CA SER A 182 -21.70 -6.06 -34.32
C SER A 182 -22.78 -6.96 -33.73
N VAL A 183 -23.66 -6.45 -32.87
CA VAL A 183 -24.81 -7.22 -32.36
C VAL A 183 -25.73 -7.66 -33.51
N TYR A 184 -26.06 -6.75 -34.44
CA TYR A 184 -26.82 -7.12 -35.63
C TYR A 184 -26.08 -8.16 -36.49
N LYS A 185 -24.75 -8.03 -36.62
CA LYS A 185 -23.94 -9.00 -37.36
C LYS A 185 -23.93 -10.38 -36.72
N ILE A 186 -23.97 -10.46 -35.38
CA ILE A 186 -24.07 -11.71 -34.64
C ILE A 186 -25.45 -12.35 -34.88
N ASN A 187 -26.54 -11.58 -34.85
CA ASN A 187 -27.87 -12.11 -35.19
C ASN A 187 -27.95 -12.63 -36.63
N GLU A 188 -27.48 -11.86 -37.61
CA GLU A 188 -27.40 -12.30 -39.02
C GLU A 188 -26.61 -13.61 -39.15
N PHE A 189 -25.51 -13.74 -38.42
CA PHE A 189 -24.73 -14.98 -38.40
C PHE A 189 -25.52 -16.16 -37.81
N LEU A 190 -26.25 -15.95 -36.70
CA LEU A 190 -27.07 -16.99 -36.08
C LEU A 190 -28.22 -17.45 -36.98
N GLU A 191 -28.81 -16.53 -37.75
CA GLU A 191 -29.91 -16.83 -38.66
C GLU A 191 -29.45 -17.53 -39.95
N GLU A 192 -28.34 -17.09 -40.54
CA GLU A 192 -27.96 -17.49 -41.90
C GLU A 192 -26.79 -18.47 -41.97
N LYS A 193 -25.87 -18.44 -41.00
CA LYS A 193 -24.54 -19.06 -41.11
C LYS A 193 -24.19 -20.03 -40.00
N TRP A 194 -24.98 -20.04 -38.93
CA TRP A 194 -24.75 -20.93 -37.81
C TRP A 194 -24.97 -22.38 -38.23
N THR A 195 -23.86 -23.12 -38.24
CA THR A 195 -23.84 -24.57 -38.17
C THR A 195 -23.15 -24.92 -36.86
N SER A 196 -23.44 -26.07 -36.26
CA SER A 196 -22.76 -26.52 -35.02
C SER A 196 -21.22 -26.58 -35.11
N SER A 197 -20.65 -26.36 -36.30
CA SER A 197 -19.21 -26.31 -36.59
C SER A 197 -18.66 -24.89 -36.85
N ASN A 198 -19.50 -23.89 -37.12
CA ASN A 198 -19.06 -22.53 -37.47
C ASN A 198 -19.34 -21.57 -36.31
N THR A 199 -18.30 -21.24 -35.55
CA THR A 199 -18.42 -20.44 -34.31
C THR A 199 -17.69 -19.10 -34.36
N GLU A 200 -17.02 -18.78 -35.47
CA GLU A 200 -16.25 -17.53 -35.60
C GLU A 200 -17.09 -16.40 -36.21
N ILE A 201 -17.14 -15.26 -35.52
CA ILE A 201 -17.87 -14.06 -35.94
C ILE A 201 -16.95 -12.85 -35.96
N LYS A 202 -16.69 -12.31 -37.15
CA LYS A 202 -15.94 -11.06 -37.32
C LYS A 202 -16.79 -9.85 -36.98
N LEU A 203 -16.36 -9.08 -35.99
CA LEU A 203 -17.08 -7.90 -35.51
C LEU A 203 -16.90 -6.70 -36.45
N VAL A 204 -17.92 -5.86 -36.52
CA VAL A 204 -17.86 -4.61 -37.28
C VAL A 204 -17.01 -3.60 -36.51
N SER A 205 -16.09 -2.91 -37.18
CA SER A 205 -15.22 -1.91 -36.57
C SER A 205 -15.17 -0.61 -37.37
N LYS A 206 -14.73 0.47 -36.70
CA LYS A 206 -14.51 1.79 -37.29
C LYS A 206 -13.11 2.29 -36.94
N VAL A 207 -12.54 3.11 -37.81
CA VAL A 207 -11.27 3.80 -37.55
C VAL A 207 -11.50 4.96 -36.58
N VAL A 208 -10.69 5.04 -35.53
CA VAL A 208 -10.67 6.16 -34.59
C VAL A 208 -9.43 7.00 -34.87
N LYS A 209 -9.63 8.28 -35.21
CA LYS A 209 -8.52 9.21 -35.44
C LYS A 209 -7.89 9.63 -34.10
N PRO A 210 -6.57 9.84 -34.04
CA PRO A 210 -5.92 10.41 -32.86
C PRO A 210 -6.46 11.81 -32.58
N ARG A 211 -6.51 12.23 -31.31
CA ARG A 211 -6.82 13.62 -30.96
C ARG A 211 -5.66 14.54 -31.35
N GLY A 212 -6.01 15.80 -31.56
CA GLY A 212 -5.07 16.87 -31.89
C GLY A 212 -4.80 17.05 -33.37
N SER A 213 -4.14 18.16 -33.67
CA SER A 213 -3.69 18.54 -35.00
C SER A 213 -2.34 19.26 -34.90
N LYS A 214 -1.58 19.30 -36.00
CA LYS A 214 -0.32 20.06 -36.06
C LYS A 214 -0.53 21.52 -35.67
N LYS A 215 -1.65 22.13 -36.09
CA LYS A 215 -2.01 23.52 -35.75
C LYS A 215 -2.22 23.72 -34.25
N GLU A 216 -2.97 22.83 -33.59
CA GLU A 216 -3.22 22.92 -32.15
C GLU A 216 -1.94 22.72 -31.33
N LEU A 217 -1.15 21.71 -31.67
CA LEU A 217 0.09 21.41 -30.94
C LEU A 217 1.19 22.45 -31.18
N SER A 218 1.23 23.08 -32.35
CA SER A 218 2.13 24.21 -32.62
C SER A 218 1.81 25.46 -31.79
N SER A 219 0.67 25.49 -31.09
CA SER A 219 0.36 26.57 -30.14
C SER A 219 1.09 26.44 -28.80
N ILE A 220 1.70 25.27 -28.52
CA ILE A 220 2.54 25.05 -27.33
C ILE A 220 3.90 25.72 -27.59
N LYS A 221 4.11 26.89 -26.99
CA LYS A 221 5.37 27.65 -27.15
C LYS A 221 5.71 28.54 -25.97
N ASP A 222 4.70 29.03 -25.25
CA ASP A 222 4.86 30.01 -24.18
C ASP A 222 5.02 29.29 -22.84
N LEU A 223 5.97 29.73 -22.01
CA LEU A 223 6.12 29.24 -20.63
C LEU A 223 4.99 29.83 -19.77
N LEU A 224 4.06 28.98 -19.33
CA LEU A 224 2.93 29.40 -18.51
C LEU A 224 3.28 29.43 -17.02
N GLY A 225 4.16 28.53 -16.58
CA GLY A 225 4.59 28.46 -15.19
C GLY A 225 5.78 27.52 -15.03
N SER A 226 6.64 27.87 -14.06
CA SER A 226 7.83 27.10 -13.71
C SER A 226 7.99 27.08 -12.20
N TYR A 227 8.52 25.97 -11.68
CA TYR A 227 8.94 25.89 -10.29
C TYR A 227 10.05 24.87 -10.11
N SER A 228 10.93 25.13 -9.14
CA SER A 228 12.06 24.28 -8.81
C SER A 228 12.16 24.02 -7.32
N THR A 229 12.65 22.84 -6.94
CA THR A 229 13.03 22.53 -5.56
C THR A 229 14.38 21.83 -5.52
N ASN A 230 15.14 22.03 -4.45
CA ASN A 230 16.45 21.43 -4.27
C ASN A 230 16.32 20.06 -3.56
N PHE A 231 17.05 19.07 -4.07
CA PHE A 231 17.22 17.74 -3.48
C PHE A 231 18.70 17.32 -3.40
N SER A 232 19.65 18.24 -3.52
CA SER A 232 21.09 17.92 -3.60
C SER A 232 21.66 17.28 -2.33
N SER A 233 21.02 17.49 -1.17
CA SER A 233 21.37 16.86 0.10
C SER A 233 20.73 15.48 0.32
N SER A 234 20.01 14.96 -0.67
CA SER A 234 19.32 13.66 -0.57
C SER A 234 20.31 12.51 -0.63
N SER A 235 19.97 11.40 0.04
CA SER A 235 20.61 10.11 -0.21
C SER A 235 20.49 9.69 -1.68
N ALA A 236 21.40 8.84 -2.14
CA ALA A 236 21.45 8.40 -3.54
C ALA A 236 20.12 7.80 -4.02
N GLY A 237 19.49 6.91 -3.23
CA GLY A 237 18.21 6.31 -3.59
C GLY A 237 17.07 7.30 -3.65
N ARG A 238 17.00 8.25 -2.72
CA ARG A 238 16.01 9.35 -2.78
C ARG A 238 16.22 10.22 -4.02
N ALA A 239 17.47 10.56 -4.35
CA ALA A 239 17.79 11.34 -5.54
C ALA A 239 17.40 10.60 -6.83
N LYS A 240 17.64 9.28 -6.91
CA LYS A 240 17.22 8.45 -8.05
C LYS A 240 15.70 8.41 -8.19
N ASN A 241 14.98 8.24 -7.07
CA ASN A 241 13.51 8.28 -7.08
C ASN A 241 12.96 9.61 -7.61
N VAL A 242 13.51 10.74 -7.17
CA VAL A 242 13.11 12.07 -7.67
C VAL A 242 13.36 12.19 -9.17
N ARG A 243 14.52 11.74 -9.68
CA ARG A 243 14.82 11.73 -11.12
C ARG A 243 13.87 10.84 -11.91
N ASN A 244 13.59 9.63 -11.42
CA ASN A 244 12.67 8.68 -12.06
C ASN A 244 11.24 9.26 -12.12
N GLY A 245 10.74 9.81 -11.00
CA GLY A 245 9.44 10.46 -10.94
C GLY A 245 9.32 11.64 -11.90
N ALA A 246 10.35 12.49 -11.99
CA ALA A 246 10.40 13.58 -12.97
C ALA A 246 10.39 13.07 -14.41
N ALA A 247 11.17 12.02 -14.70
CA ALA A 247 11.25 11.42 -16.04
C ALA A 247 9.92 10.81 -16.50
N LYS A 248 9.16 10.18 -15.60
CA LYS A 248 7.82 9.63 -15.91
C LYS A 248 6.78 10.72 -16.23
N ILE A 249 6.93 11.91 -15.68
CA ILE A 249 6.03 13.05 -15.92
C ILE A 249 6.46 13.86 -17.15
N ASN A 250 7.77 13.95 -17.39
CA ASN A 250 8.34 14.70 -18.50
C ASN A 250 7.78 14.21 -19.85
N GLY A 251 7.44 15.16 -20.73
CA GLY A 251 6.90 14.84 -22.05
C GLY A 251 5.37 14.74 -22.10
N THR A 252 4.68 14.92 -20.96
CA THR A 252 3.22 14.79 -20.92
C THR A 252 2.55 15.95 -21.66
N VAL A 253 1.68 15.63 -22.63
CA VAL A 253 0.75 16.58 -23.25
C VAL A 253 -0.64 16.37 -22.68
N LEU A 254 -1.28 17.45 -22.23
CA LEU A 254 -2.67 17.43 -21.78
C LEU A 254 -3.53 18.27 -22.72
N TYR A 255 -4.52 17.63 -23.36
CA TYR A 255 -5.51 18.33 -24.17
C TYR A 255 -6.51 19.09 -23.30
N PRO A 256 -7.25 20.08 -23.85
CA PRO A 256 -8.33 20.75 -23.15
C PRO A 256 -9.29 19.76 -22.48
N GLY A 257 -9.48 19.92 -21.17
CA GLY A 257 -10.34 19.07 -20.36
C GLY A 257 -9.68 17.80 -19.82
N ASP A 258 -8.48 17.43 -20.28
CA ASP A 258 -7.74 16.31 -19.72
C ASP A 258 -7.36 16.62 -18.26
N GLU A 259 -7.39 15.60 -17.42
CA GLU A 259 -6.98 15.66 -16.03
C GLU A 259 -5.72 14.81 -15.83
N PHE A 260 -4.76 15.38 -15.12
CA PHE A 260 -3.52 14.73 -14.75
C PHE A 260 -3.57 14.28 -13.30
N SER A 261 -3.01 13.11 -13.04
CA SER A 261 -2.83 12.52 -11.71
C SER A 261 -1.35 12.22 -11.54
N VAL A 262 -0.72 12.82 -10.52
CA VAL A 262 0.67 12.54 -10.22
C VAL A 262 0.81 11.07 -9.87
N TYR A 263 0.04 10.57 -8.89
CA TYR A 263 0.11 9.19 -8.42
C TYR A 263 0.00 8.18 -9.56
N LYS A 264 -1.04 8.27 -10.41
CA LYS A 264 -1.24 7.35 -11.53
C LYS A 264 -0.04 7.32 -12.48
N THR A 265 0.58 8.47 -12.71
CA THR A 265 1.69 8.62 -13.67
C THR A 265 3.01 8.04 -13.12
N VAL A 266 3.24 8.16 -11.82
CA VAL A 266 4.51 7.73 -11.19
C VAL A 266 4.42 6.32 -10.59
N SER A 267 3.22 5.81 -10.32
CA SER A 267 2.99 4.45 -9.82
C SER A 267 3.24 3.35 -10.88
N PRO A 268 3.46 2.08 -10.48
CA PRO A 268 3.63 1.58 -9.11
C PRO A 268 5.02 1.90 -8.53
N PHE A 269 5.14 1.98 -7.20
CA PHE A 269 6.42 2.23 -6.52
C PHE A 269 7.17 0.93 -6.24
N THR A 270 7.81 0.37 -7.27
CA THR A 270 8.59 -0.88 -7.18
C THR A 270 9.96 -0.73 -7.81
N GLU A 271 10.85 -1.67 -7.53
CA GLU A 271 12.18 -1.73 -8.11
C GLU A 271 12.14 -1.86 -9.64
N GLU A 272 11.24 -2.70 -10.17
CA GLU A 272 11.06 -2.91 -11.62
C GLU A 272 10.61 -1.62 -12.32
N ASN A 273 9.91 -0.74 -11.60
CA ASN A 273 9.50 0.56 -12.13
C ASN A 273 10.57 1.66 -11.93
N GLY A 274 11.77 1.28 -11.47
CA GLY A 274 12.96 2.11 -11.35
C GLY A 274 13.10 2.84 -10.00
N TYR A 275 12.39 2.40 -8.97
CA TYR A 275 12.46 3.01 -7.64
C TYR A 275 13.40 2.26 -6.70
N GLU A 276 14.02 3.00 -5.77
CA GLU A 276 14.84 2.46 -4.70
C GLU A 276 14.21 2.74 -3.33
N LEU A 277 14.63 1.96 -2.33
CA LEU A 277 14.31 2.24 -0.93
C LEU A 277 14.92 3.58 -0.51
N ALA A 278 14.08 4.43 0.07
CA ALA A 278 14.50 5.68 0.65
C ALA A 278 13.56 6.08 1.78
N GLY A 279 14.07 6.90 2.71
CA GLY A 279 13.27 7.46 3.79
C GLY A 279 12.05 8.21 3.27
N SER A 280 10.89 7.86 3.82
CA SER A 280 9.58 8.44 3.54
C SER A 280 8.86 8.73 4.85
N TYR A 281 8.09 9.81 4.89
CA TYR A 281 7.34 10.17 6.09
C TYR A 281 6.06 9.35 6.16
N SER A 282 5.90 8.57 7.23
CA SER A 282 4.68 7.82 7.52
C SER A 282 4.29 8.00 8.97
N ASN A 283 3.06 8.45 9.25
CA ASN A 283 2.50 8.60 10.61
C ASN A 283 3.37 9.37 11.62
N GLY A 284 4.19 10.34 11.17
CA GLY A 284 5.04 11.14 12.05
C GLY A 284 6.46 10.59 12.24
N THR A 285 6.78 9.44 11.63
CA THR A 285 8.13 8.85 11.63
C THR A 285 8.69 8.77 10.20
N VAL A 286 10.00 8.52 10.09
CA VAL A 286 10.67 8.23 8.82
C VAL A 286 10.79 6.71 8.69
N VAL A 287 10.22 6.15 7.63
CA VAL A 287 10.28 4.72 7.30
C VAL A 287 10.89 4.55 5.91
N GLU A 288 11.64 3.47 5.68
CA GLU A 288 12.12 3.16 4.34
C GLU A 288 10.96 2.65 3.47
N SER A 289 10.84 3.20 2.27
CA SER A 289 9.85 2.75 1.29
C SER A 289 10.34 3.02 -0.13
N PHE A 290 9.90 2.22 -1.08
CA PHE A 290 10.11 2.50 -2.49
C PHE A 290 9.42 3.81 -2.88
N GLY A 291 10.13 4.66 -3.62
CA GLY A 291 9.60 5.96 -4.03
C GLY A 291 9.70 7.06 -2.97
N GLY A 292 10.51 6.87 -1.91
CA GLY A 292 10.89 7.97 -1.02
C GLY A 292 11.44 9.16 -1.83
N GLY A 293 10.82 10.33 -1.68
CA GLY A 293 11.12 11.54 -2.46
C GLY A 293 10.04 11.98 -3.47
N ILE A 294 9.07 11.12 -3.81
CA ILE A 294 8.05 11.46 -4.83
C ILE A 294 7.10 12.58 -4.41
N CYS A 295 6.85 12.79 -3.11
CA CYS A 295 6.10 13.96 -2.66
C CYS A 295 6.78 15.29 -3.03
N GLN A 296 8.11 15.32 -3.16
CA GLN A 296 8.83 16.50 -3.65
C GLN A 296 8.58 16.73 -5.15
N VAL A 297 8.51 15.65 -5.94
CA VAL A 297 8.12 15.71 -7.36
C VAL A 297 6.70 16.29 -7.49
N SER A 298 5.75 15.76 -6.73
CA SER A 298 4.36 16.22 -6.68
C SER A 298 4.25 17.69 -6.28
N THR A 299 4.93 18.09 -5.21
CA THR A 299 4.98 19.47 -4.72
C THR A 299 5.59 20.43 -5.74
N THR A 300 6.66 20.02 -6.42
CA THR A 300 7.30 20.86 -7.44
C THR A 300 6.36 21.09 -8.63
N LEU A 301 5.72 20.03 -9.12
CA LEU A 301 4.74 20.13 -10.20
C LEU A 301 3.52 20.97 -9.79
N TYR A 302 3.06 20.84 -8.55
CA TYR A 302 1.95 21.63 -8.03
C TYR A 302 2.21 23.13 -8.11
N ASN A 303 3.38 23.57 -7.68
CA ASN A 303 3.73 24.98 -7.75
C ASN A 303 3.86 25.48 -9.21
N ALA A 304 4.36 24.65 -10.13
CA ALA A 304 4.36 24.98 -11.56
C ALA A 304 2.94 25.06 -12.13
N ALA A 305 2.03 24.16 -11.72
CA ALA A 305 0.64 24.09 -12.15
C ALA A 305 -0.18 25.31 -11.68
N ILE A 306 -0.06 25.72 -10.41
CA ILE A 306 -0.77 26.90 -9.90
C ILE A 306 -0.26 28.20 -10.54
N LYS A 307 1.05 28.30 -10.83
CA LYS A 307 1.66 29.41 -11.58
C LYS A 307 1.18 29.47 -13.03
N SER A 308 0.86 28.32 -13.61
CA SER A 308 0.22 28.20 -14.93
C SER A 308 -1.30 28.46 -14.90
N GLU A 309 -1.86 28.73 -13.72
CA GLU A 309 -3.29 28.89 -13.47
C GLU A 309 -4.13 27.73 -14.04
N LEU A 310 -3.62 26.50 -13.86
CA LEU A 310 -4.38 25.27 -14.09
C LEU A 310 -5.34 25.02 -12.93
N ASP A 311 -6.39 24.25 -13.20
CA ASP A 311 -7.43 23.96 -12.22
C ASP A 311 -7.01 22.79 -11.34
N ILE A 312 -6.71 23.04 -10.06
CA ILE A 312 -6.31 22.00 -9.11
C ILE A 312 -7.55 21.29 -8.61
N THR A 313 -7.74 20.04 -9.02
CA THR A 313 -8.92 19.23 -8.67
C THR A 313 -8.72 18.41 -7.40
N MET A 314 -7.47 18.15 -7.01
CA MET A 314 -7.14 17.49 -5.74
C MET A 314 -5.77 17.94 -5.24
N ARG A 315 -5.69 18.28 -3.94
CA ARG A 315 -4.44 18.57 -3.25
C ARG A 315 -4.58 18.29 -1.76
N TYR A 316 -3.53 17.71 -1.18
CA TYR A 316 -3.38 17.55 0.27
C TYR A 316 -2.03 18.10 0.73
N ASN A 317 -1.97 18.67 1.94
CA ASN A 317 -0.67 18.94 2.59
C ASN A 317 -0.13 17.68 3.27
N HIS A 318 1.17 17.71 3.57
CA HIS A 318 1.85 16.78 4.45
C HIS A 318 1.32 16.91 5.88
N SER A 319 1.39 15.83 6.64
CA SER A 319 1.02 15.84 8.07
C SER A 319 2.00 16.61 8.94
N MET A 320 3.25 16.78 8.50
CA MET A 320 4.30 17.54 9.17
C MET A 320 4.93 18.52 8.18
N ILE A 321 5.60 19.56 8.70
CA ILE A 321 6.26 20.55 7.85
C ILE A 321 7.39 19.92 7.03
N ILE A 322 7.59 20.42 5.82
CA ILE A 322 8.68 20.04 4.92
C ILE A 322 9.51 21.28 4.58
N ASN A 323 10.79 21.09 4.29
CA ASN A 323 11.74 22.21 4.22
C ASN A 323 12.08 22.68 2.79
N TYR A 324 11.61 21.98 1.75
CA TYR A 324 11.92 22.31 0.36
C TYR A 324 10.91 23.27 -0.29
N VAL A 325 9.84 23.67 0.41
CA VAL A 325 8.90 24.75 0.05
C VAL A 325 8.38 25.45 1.30
N LYS A 326 7.77 26.64 1.14
CA LYS A 326 7.10 27.33 2.26
C LYS A 326 5.80 26.60 2.67
N PRO A 327 5.31 26.82 3.91
CA PRO A 327 4.00 26.28 4.33
C PRO A 327 2.88 26.57 3.31
N SER A 328 1.92 25.66 3.19
CA SER A 328 0.81 25.67 2.22
C SER A 328 1.16 25.59 0.73
N GLN A 329 2.45 25.55 0.36
CA GLN A 329 2.89 25.31 -1.03
C GLN A 329 3.11 23.83 -1.36
N ASP A 330 2.92 22.93 -0.41
CA ASP A 330 3.22 21.51 -0.59
C ASP A 330 2.05 20.73 -1.22
N ALA A 331 2.32 19.60 -1.85
CA ALA A 331 1.31 18.66 -2.33
C ALA A 331 1.76 17.22 -2.04
N ALA A 332 1.16 16.61 -1.03
CA ALA A 332 1.44 15.25 -0.60
C ALA A 332 0.63 14.24 -1.44
N ILE A 333 1.26 13.09 -1.72
CA ILE A 333 0.59 11.92 -2.28
C ILE A 333 0.81 10.74 -1.32
N ALA A 334 -0.17 9.86 -1.19
CA ALA A 334 -0.07 8.67 -0.34
C ALA A 334 -1.14 7.65 -0.74
N GLY A 335 -0.69 6.45 -1.12
CA GLY A 335 -1.58 5.40 -1.62
C GLY A 335 -2.49 5.88 -2.75
N THR A 336 -3.67 5.28 -2.87
CA THR A 336 -4.66 5.62 -3.90
C THR A 336 -5.64 6.73 -3.49
N PHE A 337 -5.55 7.24 -2.24
CA PHE A 337 -6.53 8.17 -1.67
C PHE A 337 -6.03 9.62 -1.53
N LYS A 338 -4.70 9.83 -1.41
CA LYS A 338 -4.09 11.18 -1.52
C LYS A 338 -3.33 11.28 -2.84
N ASP A 339 -3.75 12.23 -3.65
CA ASP A 339 -3.10 12.54 -4.92
C ASP A 339 -3.00 14.06 -5.10
N MET A 340 -2.16 14.46 -6.03
CA MET A 340 -2.15 15.79 -6.62
C MET A 340 -2.72 15.65 -8.03
N ARG A 341 -3.86 16.30 -8.27
CA ARG A 341 -4.55 16.28 -9.56
C ARG A 341 -4.87 17.67 -10.03
N PHE A 342 -4.79 17.86 -11.34
CA PHE A 342 -5.20 19.10 -11.98
C PHE A 342 -5.72 18.85 -13.38
N LYS A 343 -6.60 19.73 -13.82
CA LYS A 343 -7.21 19.71 -15.14
C LYS A 343 -6.64 20.81 -16.02
N ASN A 344 -6.39 20.48 -17.29
CA ASN A 344 -6.18 21.51 -18.31
C ASN A 344 -7.51 22.21 -18.59
N ASN A 345 -7.76 23.30 -17.86
CA ASN A 345 -8.92 24.17 -18.03
C ASN A 345 -8.74 25.19 -19.18
N LYS A 346 -7.64 25.14 -19.94
CA LYS A 346 -7.41 26.02 -21.09
C LYS A 346 -8.12 25.48 -22.33
N LYS A 347 -8.25 26.34 -23.34
CA LYS A 347 -8.81 25.99 -24.67
C LYS A 347 -7.78 25.35 -25.61
N THR A 348 -6.51 25.28 -25.20
CA THR A 348 -5.40 24.72 -25.99
C THR A 348 -4.64 23.66 -25.18
N PRO A 349 -3.93 22.74 -25.85
CA PRO A 349 -3.07 21.78 -25.18
C PRO A 349 -1.95 22.47 -24.36
N ILE A 350 -1.45 21.75 -23.36
CA ILE A 350 -0.24 22.13 -22.60
C ILE A 350 0.76 20.98 -22.62
N TYR A 351 2.03 21.30 -22.40
CA TYR A 351 3.14 20.35 -22.28
C TYR A 351 3.81 20.49 -20.92
N ILE A 352 4.09 19.36 -20.27
CA ILE A 352 4.79 19.29 -18.99
C ILE A 352 6.21 18.80 -19.22
N GLU A 353 7.17 19.64 -18.87
CA GLU A 353 8.59 19.31 -18.89
C GLU A 353 9.08 19.08 -17.46
N GLY A 354 9.75 17.95 -17.23
CA GLY A 354 10.41 17.62 -15.97
C GLY A 354 11.91 17.50 -16.18
N ILE A 355 12.70 18.30 -15.46
CA ILE A 355 14.16 18.34 -15.57
C ILE A 355 14.77 18.12 -14.18
N CYS A 356 15.77 17.24 -14.09
CA CYS A 356 16.59 17.09 -12.90
C CYS A 356 18.07 17.30 -13.26
N SER A 357 18.67 18.39 -12.77
CA SER A 357 20.08 18.72 -12.99
C SER A 357 20.69 19.37 -11.75
N GLY A 358 21.95 19.07 -11.43
CA GLY A 358 22.64 19.66 -10.27
C GLY A 358 21.96 19.45 -8.91
N GLY A 359 21.17 18.38 -8.76
CA GLY A 359 20.38 18.15 -7.54
C GLY A 359 19.18 19.09 -7.39
N VAL A 360 18.71 19.70 -8.49
CA VAL A 360 17.50 20.52 -8.53
C VAL A 360 16.50 19.88 -9.49
N ILE A 361 15.26 19.73 -9.04
CA ILE A 361 14.14 19.32 -9.89
C ILE A 361 13.39 20.57 -10.31
N THR A 362 13.07 20.68 -11.60
CA THR A 362 12.29 21.77 -12.18
C THR A 362 11.16 21.20 -13.01
N PHE A 363 9.95 21.72 -12.81
CA PHE A 363 8.86 21.53 -13.74
C PHE A 363 8.56 22.83 -14.47
N ASN A 364 8.49 22.74 -15.79
CA ASN A 364 8.02 23.83 -16.65
C ASN A 364 6.75 23.38 -17.36
N ILE A 365 5.74 24.24 -17.40
CA ILE A 365 4.50 23.99 -18.11
C ILE A 365 4.40 24.99 -19.25
N TYR A 366 4.34 24.46 -20.47
CA TYR A 366 4.22 25.24 -21.70
C TYR A 366 2.82 25.14 -22.29
N GLY A 367 2.41 26.17 -23.01
CA GLY A 367 1.15 26.16 -23.74
C GLY A 367 1.04 27.42 -24.59
N LYS A 368 -0.19 27.90 -24.76
CA LYS A 368 -0.49 29.19 -25.39
C LYS A 368 -0.80 30.21 -24.30
N GLU A 369 0.01 31.26 -24.21
CA GLU A 369 -0.27 32.35 -23.28
C GLU A 369 -1.49 33.14 -23.76
N THR A 370 -2.45 33.31 -22.86
CA THR A 370 -3.71 34.03 -23.12
C THR A 370 -3.99 35.08 -22.05
N ARG A 371 -3.15 35.16 -21.02
CA ARG A 371 -3.22 36.17 -19.96
C ARG A 371 -2.67 37.49 -20.49
N PRO A 372 -3.21 38.64 -20.05
CA PRO A 372 -2.66 39.95 -20.39
C PRO A 372 -1.19 40.07 -19.99
N LYS A 373 -0.35 40.65 -20.85
CA LYS A 373 1.10 40.80 -20.60
C LYS A 373 1.42 41.64 -19.36
N ASN A 374 0.56 42.59 -19.02
CA ASN A 374 0.69 43.44 -17.84
C ASN A 374 0.12 42.81 -16.56
N ARG A 375 -0.35 41.55 -16.62
CA ARG A 375 -0.93 40.84 -15.49
C ARG A 375 0.04 39.79 -14.96
N GLU A 376 0.32 39.88 -13.66
CA GLU A 376 1.19 38.95 -12.94
C GLU A 376 0.41 38.19 -11.86
N VAL A 377 0.83 36.95 -11.61
CA VAL A 377 0.29 36.12 -10.52
C VAL A 377 1.43 35.62 -9.65
N SER A 378 1.32 35.83 -8.35
CA SER A 378 2.23 35.27 -7.34
C SER A 378 1.46 34.51 -6.26
N PHE A 379 2.20 33.66 -5.53
CA PHE A 379 1.67 32.88 -4.42
C PHE A 379 2.53 33.12 -3.18
N GLU A 380 1.91 33.61 -2.11
CA GLU A 380 2.58 33.97 -0.87
C GLU A 380 2.05 33.14 0.30
N SER A 381 2.97 32.50 1.01
CA SER A 381 2.67 31.71 2.20
C SER A 381 2.64 32.61 3.43
N GLU A 382 1.62 32.44 4.27
CA GLU A 382 1.48 33.10 5.57
C GLU A 382 1.26 32.04 6.66
N VAL A 383 2.10 32.05 7.69
CA VAL A 383 1.89 31.26 8.90
C VAL A 383 0.92 32.01 9.81
N VAL A 384 -0.20 31.37 10.13
CA VAL A 384 -1.27 31.93 10.97
C VAL A 384 -1.07 31.58 12.43
N SER A 385 -0.56 30.38 12.71
CA SER A 385 -0.23 29.96 14.06
C SER A 385 0.87 28.92 14.07
N GLU A 386 1.62 28.88 15.15
CA GLU A 386 2.65 27.89 15.43
C GLU A 386 2.29 27.10 16.69
N THR A 387 2.76 25.87 16.78
CA THR A 387 2.53 25.01 17.95
C THR A 387 3.77 24.18 18.19
N GLN A 388 4.40 24.37 19.35
CA GLN A 388 5.50 23.51 19.78
C GLN A 388 4.95 22.39 20.66
N ALA A 389 5.34 21.15 20.37
CA ALA A 389 5.03 20.04 21.27
C ALA A 389 6.04 20.01 22.42
N PRO A 390 5.61 19.80 23.67
CA PRO A 390 6.54 19.68 24.80
C PRO A 390 7.45 18.46 24.62
N THR A 391 8.68 18.52 25.13
CA THR A 391 9.58 17.35 25.13
C THR A 391 8.96 16.22 25.93
N GLU A 392 9.01 15.00 25.39
CA GLU A 392 8.58 13.78 26.07
C GLU A 392 9.78 12.98 26.53
N TYR A 393 9.68 12.42 27.72
CA TYR A 393 10.70 11.56 28.30
C TYR A 393 10.15 10.14 28.44
N LYS A 394 10.91 9.14 27.99
CA LYS A 394 10.50 7.74 28.02
C LYS A 394 11.55 6.91 28.73
N ALA A 395 11.15 6.18 29.77
CA ALA A 395 11.99 5.22 30.46
C ALA A 395 12.42 4.10 29.49
N ASN A 396 13.69 3.74 29.54
CA ASN A 396 14.29 2.68 28.74
C ASN A 396 14.96 1.65 29.67
N PRO A 397 14.31 0.51 29.94
CA PRO A 397 14.85 -0.52 30.82
C PRO A 397 16.05 -1.26 30.21
N GLY A 398 16.29 -1.15 28.90
CA GLY A 398 17.44 -1.74 28.22
C GLY A 398 18.69 -0.84 28.22
N ALA A 399 18.58 0.41 28.67
CA ALA A 399 19.70 1.34 28.74
C ALA A 399 20.14 1.56 30.21
N ALA A 400 21.45 1.60 30.43
CA ALA A 400 22.05 1.83 31.74
C ALA A 400 21.48 3.08 32.43
N LEU A 401 21.24 2.99 33.74
CA LEU A 401 20.77 4.13 34.53
C LEU A 401 21.64 5.37 34.27
N GLY A 402 21.00 6.52 34.03
CA GLY A 402 21.71 7.77 33.71
C GLY A 402 21.87 8.05 32.22
N THR A 403 21.65 7.06 31.34
CA THR A 403 21.68 7.29 29.90
C THR A 403 20.59 8.30 29.48
N TYR A 404 20.94 9.26 28.62
CA TYR A 404 20.04 10.35 28.22
C TYR A 404 20.17 10.66 26.73
N ALA A 405 19.38 9.97 25.90
CA ALA A 405 19.54 10.01 24.44
C ALA A 405 18.29 10.55 23.74
N SER A 406 18.48 11.47 22.79
CA SER A 406 17.38 11.94 21.94
C SER A 406 17.07 10.89 20.87
N THR A 407 15.86 10.31 20.91
CA THR A 407 15.42 9.28 19.94
C THR A 407 14.51 9.83 18.85
N GLN A 408 13.95 11.03 19.05
CA GLN A 408 13.16 11.74 18.04
C GLN A 408 13.36 13.25 18.15
N SER A 409 13.51 13.94 17.03
CA SER A 409 13.51 15.41 16.98
C SER A 409 12.09 15.98 17.01
N SER A 410 11.94 17.16 17.62
CA SER A 410 10.66 17.88 17.60
C SER A 410 10.38 18.47 16.22
N HIS A 411 9.11 18.47 15.83
CA HIS A 411 8.63 19.22 14.68
C HIS A 411 7.63 20.26 15.18
N THR A 412 7.82 21.53 14.79
CA THR A 412 6.85 22.58 15.05
C THR A 412 5.62 22.36 14.16
N GLY A 413 4.44 22.39 14.77
CA GLY A 413 3.17 22.39 14.07
C GLY A 413 2.83 23.79 13.57
N TYR A 414 2.13 23.87 12.44
CA TYR A 414 1.78 25.13 11.81
C TYR A 414 0.34 25.09 11.30
N VAL A 415 -0.38 26.21 11.39
CA VAL A 415 -1.51 26.50 10.50
C VAL A 415 -1.04 27.59 9.57
N ALA A 416 -1.17 27.37 8.26
CA ALA A 416 -0.74 28.31 7.25
C ALA A 416 -1.80 28.51 6.17
N GLN A 417 -1.71 29.63 5.46
CA GLN A 417 -2.54 29.95 4.30
C GLN A 417 -1.64 30.29 3.11
N LEU A 418 -2.06 29.90 1.90
CA LEU A 418 -1.44 30.39 0.68
C LEU A 418 -2.36 31.43 0.06
N TRP A 419 -1.82 32.60 -0.24
CA TRP A 419 -2.52 33.66 -0.94
C TRP A 419 -2.18 33.62 -2.41
N LYS A 420 -3.19 33.71 -3.28
CA LYS A 420 -3.02 34.06 -4.68
C LYS A 420 -3.14 35.57 -4.83
N ILE A 421 -2.07 36.19 -5.29
CA ILE A 421 -2.00 37.63 -5.52
C ILE A 421 -1.97 37.86 -7.03
N VAL A 422 -2.77 38.82 -7.49
CA VAL A 422 -2.81 39.25 -8.89
C VAL A 422 -2.44 40.72 -8.93
N LYS A 423 -1.47 41.06 -9.77
CA LYS A 423 -1.09 42.42 -10.08
C LYS A 423 -1.42 42.75 -11.53
N VAL A 424 -1.85 43.98 -11.79
CA VAL A 424 -2.03 44.54 -13.13
C VAL A 424 -1.30 45.89 -13.14
N ASP A 425 -0.42 46.09 -14.11
CA ASP A 425 0.44 47.28 -14.20
C ASP A 425 1.23 47.52 -12.90
N GLY A 426 1.75 46.45 -12.30
CA GLY A 426 2.49 46.46 -11.04
C GLY A 426 1.66 46.67 -9.76
N LYS A 427 0.37 47.04 -9.89
CA LYS A 427 -0.52 47.29 -8.75
C LYS A 427 -1.29 46.04 -8.36
N GLN A 428 -1.36 45.72 -7.07
CA GLN A 428 -2.16 44.61 -6.58
C GLN A 428 -3.65 44.89 -6.77
N VAL A 429 -4.31 44.07 -7.58
CA VAL A 429 -5.76 44.15 -7.84
C VAL A 429 -6.55 43.06 -7.13
N SER A 430 -5.90 42.00 -6.65
CA SER A 430 -6.54 40.93 -5.89
C SER A 430 -5.53 40.23 -4.97
N LYS A 431 -5.95 39.91 -3.75
CA LYS A 431 -5.28 38.98 -2.84
C LYS A 431 -6.37 38.08 -2.24
N LYS A 432 -6.35 36.79 -2.59
CA LYS A 432 -7.37 35.81 -2.16
C LYS A 432 -6.70 34.58 -1.56
N ILE A 433 -7.29 34.02 -0.51
CA ILE A 433 -6.86 32.74 0.04
C ILE A 433 -7.05 31.69 -1.06
N PHE A 434 -5.94 31.04 -1.44
CA PHE A 434 -5.92 29.95 -2.41
C PHE A 434 -6.16 28.61 -1.73
N ASN A 435 -5.48 28.36 -0.61
CA ASN A 435 -5.71 27.19 0.23
C ASN A 435 -5.29 27.48 1.69
N LYS A 436 -5.59 26.53 2.58
CA LYS A 436 -5.11 26.49 3.96
C LYS A 436 -4.53 25.11 4.24
N SER A 437 -3.51 25.03 5.10
CA SER A 437 -2.87 23.78 5.49
C SER A 437 -2.59 23.74 6.99
N THR A 438 -2.72 22.56 7.57
CA THR A 438 -2.44 22.30 8.99
C THR A 438 -1.42 21.18 9.12
N TYR A 439 -0.31 21.47 9.80
CA TYR A 439 0.80 20.57 10.06
C TYR A 439 0.86 20.27 11.55
N LYS A 440 0.94 18.99 11.90
CA LYS A 440 0.98 18.52 13.28
C LYS A 440 2.37 18.77 13.88
N ALA A 441 2.37 19.25 15.12
CA ALA A 441 3.57 19.24 15.94
C ALA A 441 3.89 17.80 16.38
N SER A 442 5.17 17.49 16.56
CA SER A 442 5.60 16.26 17.21
C SER A 442 6.66 16.56 18.27
N PRO A 443 6.61 15.87 19.43
CA PRO A 443 7.52 16.14 20.53
C PRO A 443 8.92 15.65 20.21
N LYS A 444 9.91 16.30 20.81
CA LYS A 444 11.24 15.69 20.98
C LYS A 444 11.08 14.54 21.98
N ILE A 445 11.57 13.35 21.65
CA ILE A 445 11.55 12.21 22.58
C ILE A 445 12.97 11.99 23.10
N ILE A 446 13.11 12.04 24.42
CA ILE A 446 14.32 11.68 25.14
C ILE A 446 14.10 10.31 25.79
N SER A 447 14.96 9.36 25.45
CA SER A 447 15.07 8.07 26.12
C SER A 447 15.96 8.21 27.35
N VAL A 448 15.42 7.82 28.51
CA VAL A 448 16.09 7.87 29.81
C VAL A 448 16.36 6.44 30.27
N GLY A 449 17.64 6.08 30.42
CA GLY A 449 18.03 4.75 30.88
C GLY A 449 17.67 4.52 32.34
N VAL A 450 17.06 3.37 32.63
CA VAL A 450 16.59 2.99 33.98
C VAL A 450 16.99 1.56 34.36
N ALA A 451 17.90 0.93 33.60
CA ALA A 451 18.36 -0.42 33.91
C ALA A 451 19.00 -0.46 35.31
N GLY A 452 18.61 -1.45 36.11
CA GLY A 452 19.08 -1.63 37.48
C GLY A 452 18.29 -0.86 38.55
N ALA A 453 17.29 -0.04 38.18
CA ALA A 453 16.42 0.63 39.15
C ALA A 453 15.36 -0.33 39.72
N SER A 454 15.13 -0.27 41.04
CA SER A 454 14.04 -0.99 41.72
C SER A 454 12.65 -0.43 41.34
N PRO A 455 11.54 -1.15 41.61
CA PRO A 455 10.19 -0.63 41.34
C PRO A 455 9.91 0.74 41.98
N GLN A 456 10.42 0.98 43.20
CA GLN A 456 10.27 2.25 43.92
C GLN A 456 11.08 3.37 43.26
N GLN A 457 12.31 3.07 42.83
CA GLN A 457 13.17 4.02 42.11
C GLN A 457 12.58 4.34 40.72
N LEU A 458 12.06 3.33 40.03
CA LEU A 458 11.37 3.52 38.74
C LEU A 458 10.11 4.39 38.90
N ALA A 459 9.36 4.25 39.98
CA ALA A 459 8.22 5.12 40.28
C ALA A 459 8.63 6.60 40.49
N LYS A 460 9.75 6.85 41.19
CA LYS A 460 10.33 8.20 41.33
C LYS A 460 10.71 8.78 39.96
N ILE A 461 11.43 8.00 39.14
CA ILE A 461 11.84 8.42 37.80
C ILE A 461 10.60 8.68 36.93
N ASN A 462 9.65 7.75 36.86
CA ASN A 462 8.43 7.91 36.05
C ASN A 462 7.61 9.14 36.45
N SER A 463 7.53 9.45 37.75
CA SER A 463 6.88 10.67 38.24
C SER A 463 7.57 11.93 37.70
N ALA A 464 8.90 11.94 37.66
CA ALA A 464 9.66 13.02 37.05
C ALA A 464 9.52 13.07 35.52
N LEU A 465 9.48 11.93 34.82
CA LEU A 465 9.24 11.89 33.36
C LEU A 465 7.89 12.52 32.99
N ALA A 466 6.86 12.31 33.83
CA ALA A 466 5.52 12.84 33.63
C ALA A 466 5.44 14.37 33.71
N THR A 467 6.39 15.04 34.40
CA THR A 467 6.40 16.50 34.51
C THR A 467 6.85 17.20 33.24
N LYS A 468 7.48 16.47 32.30
CA LYS A 468 8.07 17.00 31.06
C LYS A 468 9.09 18.11 31.29
N ASN A 469 9.71 18.16 32.48
CA ASN A 469 10.71 19.15 32.85
C ASN A 469 12.11 18.52 32.88
N ASP A 470 12.99 18.98 31.99
CA ASP A 470 14.36 18.46 31.82
C ASP A 470 15.16 18.41 33.12
N ALA A 471 15.10 19.48 33.92
CA ALA A 471 15.84 19.60 35.16
C ALA A 471 15.32 18.62 36.22
N GLN A 472 14.00 18.48 36.33
CA GLN A 472 13.39 17.53 37.28
C GLN A 472 13.70 16.09 36.92
N VAL A 473 13.69 15.75 35.62
CA VAL A 473 14.06 14.41 35.15
C VAL A 473 15.52 14.11 35.47
N LYS A 474 16.44 15.02 35.14
CA LYS A 474 17.86 14.85 35.44
C LYS A 474 18.11 14.72 36.95
N ALA A 475 17.49 15.58 37.76
CA ALA A 475 17.61 15.53 39.21
C ALA A 475 17.12 14.20 39.79
N ALA A 476 15.98 13.68 39.33
CA ALA A 476 15.46 12.39 39.79
C ALA A 476 16.37 11.22 39.43
N VAL A 477 16.92 11.21 38.20
CA VAL A 477 17.86 10.16 37.77
C VAL A 477 19.16 10.22 38.56
N SER A 478 19.72 11.42 38.76
CA SER A 478 20.92 11.60 39.59
C SER A 478 20.70 11.20 41.04
N ALA A 479 19.52 11.49 41.60
CA ALA A 479 19.16 11.07 42.96
C ALA A 479 19.11 9.55 43.08
N VAL A 480 18.48 8.85 42.12
CA VAL A 480 18.46 7.38 42.12
C VAL A 480 19.85 6.79 41.93
N GLN A 481 20.68 7.40 41.09
CA GLN A 481 22.06 6.95 40.90
C GLN A 481 22.88 7.08 42.19
N ALA A 482 22.71 8.17 42.93
CA ALA A 482 23.32 8.35 44.26
C ALA A 482 22.78 7.35 45.29
N GLU A 483 21.46 7.08 45.30
CA GLU A 483 20.85 6.06 46.17
C GLU A 483 21.48 4.68 45.94
N ILE A 484 21.68 4.28 44.68
CA ILE A 484 22.29 3.00 44.32
C ILE A 484 23.77 2.98 44.72
N SER A 485 24.53 4.03 44.43
CA SER A 485 25.95 4.11 44.82
C SER A 485 26.13 4.03 46.33
N ASN A 486 25.31 4.74 47.10
CA ASN A 486 25.36 4.71 48.56
C ASN A 486 25.00 3.34 49.13
N ALA A 487 23.98 2.68 48.57
CA ALA A 487 23.61 1.32 48.95
C ALA A 487 24.73 0.31 48.67
N ALA A 488 25.40 0.43 47.51
CA ALA A 488 26.54 -0.41 47.16
C ALA A 488 27.73 -0.19 48.11
N THR A 489 28.04 1.05 48.48
CA THR A 489 29.08 1.36 49.47
C THR A 489 28.75 0.80 50.86
N GLN A 490 27.51 0.93 51.31
CA GLN A 490 27.07 0.37 52.60
C GLN A 490 27.14 -1.16 52.59
N GLN A 491 26.77 -1.81 51.48
CA GLN A 491 26.89 -3.25 51.33
C GLN A 491 28.36 -3.70 51.37
N GLN A 492 29.26 -3.03 50.64
CA GLN A 492 30.70 -3.32 50.68
C GLN A 492 31.30 -3.14 52.08
N GLN A 493 30.88 -2.09 52.80
CA GLN A 493 31.31 -1.86 54.19
C GLN A 493 30.79 -2.96 55.13
N ALA A 494 29.55 -3.42 54.94
CA ALA A 494 28.98 -4.51 55.72
C ALA A 494 29.67 -5.86 55.42
N GLU A 495 29.96 -6.14 54.15
CA GLU A 495 30.73 -7.33 53.73
C GLU A 495 32.15 -7.29 54.31
N ALA A 496 32.84 -6.16 54.20
CA ALA A 496 34.17 -5.97 54.79
C ALA A 496 34.16 -6.09 56.32
N ALA A 497 33.15 -5.55 57.00
CA ALA A 497 32.99 -5.70 58.44
C ALA A 497 32.71 -7.17 58.85
N THR A 498 31.92 -7.90 58.04
CA THR A 498 31.65 -9.32 58.24
C THR A 498 32.92 -10.15 58.07
N GLU A 499 33.73 -9.84 57.07
CA GLU A 499 34.99 -10.52 56.82
C GLU A 499 36.04 -10.20 57.90
N ALA A 500 36.13 -8.95 58.35
CA ALA A 500 36.97 -8.55 59.46
C ALA A 500 36.57 -9.26 60.77
N ALA A 501 35.26 -9.39 61.05
CA ALA A 501 34.76 -10.14 62.20
C ALA A 501 35.12 -11.63 62.11
N LYS A 502 35.06 -12.23 60.91
CA LYS A 502 35.46 -13.62 60.68
C LYS A 502 36.96 -13.83 60.91
N GLN A 503 37.80 -12.91 60.42
CA GLN A 503 39.25 -12.96 60.63
C GLN A 503 39.61 -12.76 62.11
N GLN A 504 38.93 -11.87 62.83
CA GLN A 504 39.12 -11.71 64.28
C GLN A 504 38.72 -12.97 65.05
N ALA A 505 37.60 -13.60 64.70
CA ALA A 505 37.19 -14.87 65.33
C ALA A 505 38.20 -16.00 65.07
N GLU A 506 38.78 -16.06 63.87
CA GLU A 506 39.80 -17.05 63.51
C GLU A 506 41.14 -16.79 64.20
N ALA A 507 41.54 -15.51 64.32
CA ALA A 507 42.72 -15.11 65.09
C ALA A 507 42.56 -15.40 66.58
N GLN A 508 41.38 -15.13 67.15
CA GLN A 508 41.07 -15.47 68.54
C GLN A 508 41.15 -16.98 68.76
N LYS A 509 40.59 -17.78 67.84
CA LYS A 509 40.66 -19.24 67.92
C LYS A 509 42.11 -19.75 67.87
N LYS A 510 42.96 -19.19 67.01
CA LYS A 510 44.40 -19.52 66.97
C LYS A 510 45.13 -19.11 68.24
N ALA A 511 44.83 -17.93 68.79
CA ALA A 511 45.40 -17.47 70.05
C ALA A 511 45.00 -18.36 71.23
N ASP A 512 43.74 -18.81 71.27
CA ASP A 512 43.24 -19.75 72.28
C ASP A 512 43.92 -21.13 72.14
N GLU A 513 44.11 -21.62 70.90
CA GLU A 513 44.88 -22.86 70.63
C GLU A 513 46.36 -22.73 71.04
N GLU A 514 46.99 -21.59 70.78
CA GLU A 514 48.39 -21.33 71.17
C GLU A 514 48.56 -21.16 72.68
N ALA A 515 47.60 -20.52 73.36
CA ALA A 515 47.57 -20.40 74.80
C ALA A 515 47.38 -21.76 75.48
N GLN A 516 46.50 -22.62 74.95
CA GLN A 516 46.37 -24.01 75.41
C GLN A 516 47.67 -24.80 75.22
N LYS A 517 48.36 -24.59 74.10
CA LYS A 517 49.64 -25.24 73.83
C LYS A 517 50.75 -24.80 74.79
N LYS A 518 50.86 -23.49 75.07
CA LYS A 518 51.80 -22.96 76.06
C LYS A 518 51.48 -23.44 77.47
N ALA A 519 50.21 -23.48 77.86
CA ALA A 519 49.79 -24.02 79.15
C ALA A 519 50.15 -25.50 79.28
N ALA A 520 50.04 -26.28 78.20
CA ALA A 520 50.48 -27.68 78.18
C ALA A 520 52.01 -27.81 78.29
N GLU A 521 52.78 -26.94 77.64
CA GLU A 521 54.25 -26.92 77.74
C GLU A 521 54.73 -26.50 79.14
N GLU A 522 54.11 -25.48 79.76
CA GLU A 522 54.43 -25.08 81.14
C GLU A 522 54.06 -26.18 82.15
N ALA A 523 52.94 -26.88 81.94
CA ALA A 523 52.57 -28.03 82.76
C ALA A 523 53.60 -29.18 82.62
N ALA A 524 54.08 -29.44 81.41
CA ALA A 524 55.13 -30.43 81.16
C ALA A 524 56.48 -30.03 81.78
N GLN A 525 56.84 -28.74 81.72
CA GLN A 525 58.06 -28.23 82.37
C GLN A 525 57.98 -28.28 83.89
N LYS A 526 56.82 -27.97 84.48
CA LYS A 526 56.59 -28.15 85.93
C LYS A 526 56.70 -29.60 86.34
N GLN A 527 56.10 -30.53 85.58
CA GLN A 527 56.27 -31.96 85.82
C GLN A 527 57.74 -32.37 85.74
N ALA A 528 58.48 -31.93 84.72
CA ALA A 528 59.91 -32.24 84.58
C ALA A 528 60.76 -31.64 85.71
N ALA A 529 60.43 -30.45 86.19
CA ALA A 529 61.10 -29.81 87.33
C ALA A 529 60.84 -30.54 88.65
N GLU A 530 59.58 -30.95 88.90
CA GLU A 530 59.23 -31.79 90.06
C GLU A 530 59.93 -33.16 90.00
N GLU A 531 60.08 -33.74 88.81
CA GLU A 531 60.79 -35.01 88.60
C GLU A 531 62.31 -34.85 88.83
N ALA A 532 62.90 -33.75 88.34
CA ALA A 532 64.30 -33.41 88.58
C ALA A 532 64.58 -33.11 90.06
N GLU A 533 63.65 -32.45 90.75
CA GLU A 533 63.76 -32.19 92.19
C GLU A 533 63.67 -33.48 93.01
N LYS A 534 62.76 -34.40 92.64
CA LYS A 534 62.74 -35.76 93.21
C LYS A 534 64.06 -36.51 93.00
N GLN A 535 64.64 -36.45 91.81
CA GLN A 535 65.94 -37.06 91.53
C GLN A 535 67.07 -36.42 92.36
N ARG A 536 67.03 -35.09 92.54
CA ARG A 536 68.01 -34.34 93.33
C ARG A 536 67.91 -34.67 94.82
N GLN A 537 66.69 -34.82 95.34
CA GLN A 537 66.45 -35.29 96.71
C GLN A 537 66.91 -36.74 96.90
N GLN A 538 66.71 -37.62 95.91
CA GLN A 538 67.27 -38.98 95.93
C GLN A 538 68.81 -38.98 95.93
N GLN A 539 69.46 -38.13 95.13
CA GLN A 539 70.91 -37.99 95.13
C GLN A 539 71.44 -37.43 96.46
N GLN A 540 70.74 -36.46 97.06
CA GLN A 540 71.10 -35.93 98.38
C GLN A 540 70.93 -36.98 99.49
N GLN A 541 69.90 -37.83 99.43
CA GLN A 541 69.78 -38.97 100.34
C GLN A 541 70.92 -39.99 100.16
N GLN A 542 71.33 -40.26 98.92
CA GLN A 542 72.50 -41.12 98.65
C GLN A 542 73.81 -40.49 99.17
N GLN A 543 74.00 -39.18 99.03
CA GLN A 543 75.18 -38.47 99.56
C GLN A 543 75.17 -38.40 101.10
N GLN A 544 74.02 -38.23 101.74
CA GLN A 544 73.91 -38.31 103.21
C GLN A 544 74.16 -39.73 103.74
N GLN A 545 73.75 -40.77 103.02
CA GLN A 545 74.12 -42.15 103.35
C GLN A 545 75.63 -42.41 103.19
N GLN A 546 76.29 -41.77 102.21
CA GLN A 546 77.75 -41.87 102.06
C GLN A 546 78.52 -41.05 103.11
N GLN A 547 78.01 -39.90 103.56
CA GLN A 547 78.65 -39.10 104.62
C GLN A 547 78.44 -39.69 106.03
N GLN A 548 77.35 -40.42 106.28
CA GLN A 548 77.15 -41.14 107.56
C GLN A 548 78.00 -42.41 107.71
N GLN A 549 78.66 -42.90 106.65
CA GLN A 549 79.64 -43.99 106.77
C GLN A 549 81.09 -43.52 107.00
N GLN A 550 81.37 -42.20 106.95
CA GLN A 550 82.72 -41.64 107.14
C GLN A 550 82.95 -40.98 108.50
N GLN A 551 82.03 -41.10 109.46
CA GLN A 551 82.21 -40.62 110.83
C GLN A 551 81.73 -41.65 111.86
N GLN A 552 82.58 -42.63 112.15
CA GLN A 552 82.69 -43.19 113.50
C GLN A 552 84.16 -43.10 113.95
N PRO A 553 84.45 -42.68 115.20
CA PRO A 553 85.75 -42.16 115.61
C PRO A 553 86.66 -43.24 116.22
N ALA A 554 87.97 -43.00 116.10
CA ALA A 554 89.00 -43.66 116.88
C ALA A 554 89.17 -42.97 118.25
N GLU A 555 89.18 -43.73 119.33
CA GLU A 555 89.73 -43.30 120.62
C GLU A 555 90.40 -44.47 121.37
N GLN A 556 91.62 -44.18 121.85
CA GLN A 556 92.33 -44.69 123.03
C GLN A 556 93.22 -45.97 122.93
N GLN A 557 94.53 -45.69 122.95
CA GLN A 557 95.69 -46.48 123.44
C GLN A 557 95.70 -46.55 125.00
N PRO A 558 96.47 -47.43 125.72
CA PRO A 558 97.95 -47.49 125.62
C PRO A 558 98.70 -48.81 126.03
N ALA A 559 100.03 -48.78 125.80
CA ALA A 559 101.14 -49.43 126.55
C ALA A 559 101.25 -50.98 126.63
N GLN A 560 102.04 -51.59 125.73
CA GLN A 560 103.46 -51.99 125.91
C GLN A 560 104.01 -52.51 124.58
#